data_AF-A0A9X1MNH0-F1
#
_entry.id   AF-A0A9X1MNH0-F1
#
_cell.length_a   1.000
_cell.length_b   1.000
_cell.length_c   1.000
_cell.angle_alpha   90.00
_cell.angle_beta   90.00
_cell.angle_gamma   90.00
#
_symmetry.space_group_name_H-M   'P 1'
#
loop_
_entity.id
_entity.type
_entity.pdbx_description
1 polymer ?
#
loop_
_entity_poly.entity_id
_entity_poly.type
_entity_poly.pdbx_seq_one_letter_code
_entity_poly.pdbx_strand_id
1 'polypeptide(L)'
;MDADSNPYASPNPLHHDIGAFGGRYRVDSSRTTLREFRDLSGMPLMGTFFWLAMRCGLFRFNQMVIDGPKPFAEDQCDLEELRDPVRSSLLAAMESAEKLGFHSPTYSVSNATGIETHGGAIRMLHDSGQCYLQIIGATSAGFYRGVEAISSATSSPLEILTTTNGPPSYNVPVGMTMQRLVGTPLATLLEKHQQLFGERENLMRFESMADVGAVIDHSSILFHADKVERGIFVEVRDDDPAV
;
A
#
# COMPACT_ATOMS: atom_id res chain seq x y z
N MET A 1 -14.77 17.05 -21.27
CA MET A 1 -13.52 16.36 -21.67
C MET A 1 -13.62 14.99 -21.03
N ASP A 2 -13.55 13.98 -21.88
CA ASP A 2 -14.06 12.62 -21.64
C ASP A 2 -13.21 11.82 -20.66
N ALA A 3 -13.78 10.72 -20.14
CA ALA A 3 -13.14 9.72 -19.28
C ALA A 3 -11.88 9.03 -19.88
N ASP A 4 -11.36 9.54 -21.01
CA ASP A 4 -10.14 9.13 -21.72
C ASP A 4 -8.85 9.75 -21.13
N SER A 5 -8.92 10.53 -20.04
CA SER A 5 -7.76 11.25 -19.48
C SER A 5 -7.01 10.53 -18.36
N ASN A 6 -7.55 9.44 -17.81
CA ASN A 6 -6.87 8.68 -16.75
C ASN A 6 -6.15 7.46 -17.35
N PRO A 7 -4.80 7.44 -17.45
CA PRO A 7 -4.05 6.32 -18.02
C PRO A 7 -4.10 5.05 -17.16
N TYR A 8 -4.66 5.14 -15.94
CA TYR A 8 -4.96 4.02 -15.06
C TYR A 8 -6.39 3.51 -15.18
N ALA A 9 -7.27 4.21 -15.92
CA ALA A 9 -8.59 3.69 -16.25
C ALA A 9 -8.43 2.46 -17.14
N SER A 10 -9.10 1.37 -16.78
CA SER A 10 -9.04 0.14 -17.59
C SER A 10 -9.48 0.45 -19.03
N PRO A 11 -8.65 0.17 -20.05
CA PRO A 11 -8.97 0.46 -21.44
C PRO A 11 -10.07 -0.51 -21.89
N ASN A 12 -11.35 -0.09 -21.77
CA ASN A 12 -12.54 -0.89 -22.08
C ASN A 12 -12.75 -2.14 -21.18
N PRO A 13 -13.99 -2.52 -20.85
CA PRO A 13 -14.33 -3.58 -19.90
C PRO A 13 -14.21 -5.00 -20.50
N LEU A 14 -13.25 -5.22 -21.40
CA LEU A 14 -12.88 -6.55 -21.85
C LEU A 14 -11.78 -7.10 -20.94
N HIS A 15 -12.22 -7.60 -19.78
CA HIS A 15 -11.61 -8.70 -19.04
C HIS A 15 -10.09 -8.65 -18.77
N HIS A 16 -9.59 -7.56 -18.20
CA HIS A 16 -8.78 -7.73 -16.99
C HIS A 16 -9.69 -7.50 -15.80
N ASP A 17 -10.62 -8.44 -15.66
CA ASP A 17 -11.56 -8.49 -14.57
C ASP A 17 -10.73 -8.51 -13.28
N ILE A 18 -10.88 -7.52 -12.40
CA ILE A 18 -10.35 -7.65 -11.04
C ILE A 18 -10.93 -8.93 -10.40
N GLY A 19 -12.13 -9.36 -10.84
CA GLY A 19 -12.72 -10.65 -10.55
C GLY A 19 -11.92 -11.88 -11.03
N ALA A 20 -11.00 -11.75 -11.99
CA ALA A 20 -10.11 -12.83 -12.43
C ALA A 20 -8.97 -13.10 -11.42
N PHE A 21 -8.68 -12.17 -10.52
CA PHE A 21 -7.82 -12.44 -9.36
C PHE A 21 -8.61 -12.87 -8.11
N GLY A 22 -9.89 -13.26 -8.24
CA GLY A 22 -10.75 -13.73 -7.15
C GLY A 22 -10.30 -15.00 -6.42
N GLY A 23 -9.08 -15.47 -6.67
CA GLY A 23 -8.43 -16.55 -5.94
C GLY A 23 -7.91 -16.11 -4.57
N ARG A 24 -7.88 -17.05 -3.63
CA ARG A 24 -7.13 -16.93 -2.37
C ARG A 24 -5.70 -17.37 -2.63
N TYR A 25 -4.71 -16.67 -2.09
CA TYR A 25 -3.30 -17.00 -2.27
C TYR A 25 -2.66 -17.41 -0.94
N ARG A 26 -1.86 -18.46 -0.96
CA ARG A 26 -0.96 -18.81 0.13
C ARG A 26 0.39 -18.12 -0.09
N VAL A 27 0.90 -17.49 0.95
CA VAL A 27 2.25 -16.91 0.94
C VAL A 27 3.28 -18.02 1.08
N ASP A 28 4.18 -18.16 0.11
CA ASP A 28 5.35 -19.05 0.14
C ASP A 28 6.63 -18.21 0.30
N SER A 29 7.14 -18.14 1.54
CA SER A 29 8.37 -17.40 1.85
C SER A 29 9.64 -18.18 1.49
N SER A 30 9.53 -19.41 0.98
CA SER A 30 10.69 -20.21 0.56
C SER A 30 11.40 -19.60 -0.65
N ARG A 31 10.73 -18.73 -1.42
CA ARG A 31 11.29 -18.01 -2.56
C ARG A 31 11.91 -16.66 -2.20
N THR A 32 11.76 -16.19 -0.96
CA THR A 32 12.30 -14.90 -0.52
C THR A 32 13.79 -14.99 -0.13
N THR A 33 14.59 -14.05 -0.63
CA THR A 33 16.05 -14.02 -0.42
C THR A 33 16.45 -13.36 0.90
N LEU A 34 17.68 -13.66 1.37
CA LEU A 34 18.26 -13.01 2.55
C LEU A 34 18.47 -11.51 2.35
N ARG A 35 18.90 -11.10 1.14
CA ARG A 35 19.09 -9.68 0.81
C ARG A 35 17.80 -8.91 1.00
N GLU A 36 16.69 -9.47 0.54
CA GLU A 36 15.36 -8.89 0.76
C GLU A 36 15.07 -8.77 2.26
N PHE A 37 15.14 -9.85 3.04
CA PHE A 37 14.90 -9.74 4.49
C PHE A 37 15.79 -8.73 5.23
N ARG A 38 17.07 -8.65 4.84
CA ARG A 38 18.04 -7.73 5.41
C ARG A 38 17.72 -6.28 5.10
N ASP A 39 17.48 -5.98 3.82
CA ASP A 39 17.22 -4.61 3.35
C ASP A 39 15.84 -4.10 3.83
N LEU A 40 14.97 -5.01 4.31
CA LEU A 40 13.56 -4.75 4.66
C LEU A 40 13.26 -4.65 6.16
N SER A 41 14.10 -5.21 7.03
CA SER A 41 13.83 -5.21 8.47
C SER A 41 13.98 -3.85 9.16
N GLY A 42 14.53 -2.84 8.47
CA GLY A 42 15.01 -1.59 9.08
C GLY A 42 16.17 -1.79 10.09
N MET A 43 16.42 -3.05 10.47
CA MET A 43 17.44 -3.53 11.39
C MET A 43 18.09 -4.76 10.75
N PRO A 44 19.06 -4.59 9.83
CA PRO A 44 19.64 -5.65 9.00
C PRO A 44 19.97 -6.97 9.71
N LEU A 45 20.41 -6.87 10.98
CA LEU A 45 20.68 -8.02 11.84
C LEU A 45 19.41 -8.79 12.19
N MET A 46 18.34 -8.11 12.61
CA MET A 46 17.05 -8.74 12.91
C MET A 46 16.44 -9.38 11.68
N GLY A 47 16.51 -8.73 10.50
CA GLY A 47 16.07 -9.34 9.24
C GLY A 47 16.82 -10.63 8.91
N THR A 48 18.13 -10.65 9.15
CA THR A 48 18.96 -11.85 8.98
C THR A 48 18.56 -12.96 9.95
N PHE A 49 18.32 -12.64 11.21
CA PHE A 49 17.85 -13.61 12.21
C PHE A 49 16.47 -14.16 11.88
N PHE A 50 15.52 -13.31 11.47
CA PHE A 50 14.19 -13.74 11.04
C PHE A 50 14.26 -14.66 9.82
N TRP A 51 15.07 -14.31 8.82
CA TRP A 51 15.27 -15.15 7.64
C TRP A 51 15.86 -16.51 8.00
N LEU A 52 16.90 -16.55 8.84
CA LEU A 52 17.50 -17.80 9.31
C LEU A 52 16.49 -18.64 10.10
N ALA A 53 15.74 -18.02 11.01
CA ALA A 53 14.74 -18.70 11.81
C ALA A 53 13.62 -19.30 10.94
N MET A 54 13.17 -18.61 9.90
CA MET A 54 12.24 -19.17 8.91
C MET A 54 12.85 -20.36 8.15
N ARG A 55 14.11 -20.27 7.69
CA ARG A 55 14.76 -21.36 6.95
C ARG A 55 15.00 -22.61 7.79
N CYS A 56 15.21 -22.42 9.08
CA CYS A 56 15.29 -23.51 10.07
C CYS A 56 13.91 -24.05 10.48
N GLY A 57 12.82 -23.53 9.91
CA GLY A 57 11.45 -23.99 10.20
C GLY A 57 10.90 -23.53 11.56
N LEU A 58 11.55 -22.55 12.22
CA LEU A 58 11.14 -22.00 13.50
C LEU A 58 9.98 -20.99 13.37
N PHE A 59 9.85 -20.34 12.21
CA PHE A 59 8.70 -19.52 11.84
C PHE A 59 8.13 -20.02 10.51
N ARG A 60 6.83 -20.31 10.49
CA ARG A 60 6.11 -20.71 9.27
C ARG A 60 5.13 -19.61 8.89
N PHE A 61 5.56 -18.68 8.05
CA PHE A 61 4.65 -17.79 7.32
C PHE A 61 3.97 -18.52 6.13
N ASN A 62 4.40 -19.75 5.85
CA ASN A 62 4.04 -20.57 4.67
C ASN A 62 2.58 -21.03 4.56
N GLN A 63 1.68 -20.54 5.44
CA GLN A 63 0.26 -20.90 5.48
C GLN A 63 -0.67 -19.69 5.62
N MET A 64 -0.14 -18.45 5.54
CA MET A 64 -1.01 -17.28 5.53
C MET A 64 -1.74 -17.23 4.21
N VAL A 65 -3.07 -17.22 4.29
CA VAL A 65 -3.95 -17.03 3.15
C VAL A 65 -4.29 -15.55 3.07
N ILE A 66 -4.04 -14.96 1.90
CA ILE A 66 -4.41 -13.59 1.58
C ILE A 66 -5.42 -13.62 0.44
N ASP A 67 -6.35 -12.65 0.46
CA ASP A 67 -7.22 -12.42 -0.68
C ASP A 67 -6.41 -11.78 -1.82
N GLY A 68 -6.83 -12.01 -3.06
CA GLY A 68 -6.33 -11.28 -4.21
C GLY A 68 -6.64 -9.77 -4.16
N PRO A 69 -6.15 -8.99 -5.14
CA PRO A 69 -6.49 -7.59 -5.28
C PRO A 69 -8.00 -7.43 -5.40
N LYS A 70 -8.56 -6.52 -4.60
CA LYS A 70 -9.93 -6.06 -4.71
C LYS A 70 -9.92 -4.58 -5.14
N PRO A 71 -11.01 -4.09 -5.77
CA PRO A 71 -11.14 -2.68 -6.07
C PRO A 71 -11.06 -1.84 -4.80
N PHE A 72 -10.41 -0.68 -4.87
CA PHE A 72 -10.24 0.26 -3.76
C PHE A 72 -11.58 0.64 -3.12
N ALA A 73 -12.64 0.73 -3.94
CA ALA A 73 -14.00 1.02 -3.48
C ALA A 73 -14.55 -0.04 -2.51
N GLU A 74 -14.13 -1.31 -2.62
CA GLU A 74 -14.59 -2.40 -1.74
C GLU A 74 -13.87 -2.41 -0.39
N ASP A 75 -12.67 -1.83 -0.31
CA ASP A 75 -11.91 -1.71 0.93
C ASP A 75 -12.37 -0.50 1.78
N GLN A 76 -13.25 0.35 1.25
CA GLN A 76 -13.73 1.54 1.94
C GLN A 76 -14.65 1.18 3.10
N CYS A 77 -14.55 1.96 4.18
CA CYS A 77 -15.41 1.83 5.34
C CYS A 77 -15.79 3.21 5.87
N ASP A 78 -16.83 3.26 6.70
CA ASP A 78 -17.17 4.47 7.44
C ASP A 78 -16.21 4.67 8.63
N LEU A 79 -16.00 5.93 9.03
CA LEU A 79 -15.12 6.27 10.16
C LEU A 79 -15.62 5.63 11.48
N GLU A 80 -16.94 5.49 11.63
CA GLU A 80 -17.62 4.90 12.78
C GLU A 80 -17.35 3.41 12.93
N GLU A 81 -17.00 2.73 11.84
CA GLU A 81 -16.65 1.30 11.85
C GLU A 81 -15.25 1.05 12.41
N LEU A 82 -14.40 2.09 12.43
CA LEU A 82 -13.05 2.00 12.98
C LEU A 82 -13.09 1.99 14.52
N ARG A 83 -12.49 0.94 15.10
CA ARG A 83 -12.37 0.80 16.55
C ARG A 83 -11.14 1.55 17.08
N ASP A 84 -11.22 2.01 18.33
CA ASP A 84 -10.05 2.52 19.03
C ASP A 84 -9.07 1.38 19.35
N PRO A 85 -7.74 1.64 19.34
CA PRO A 85 -7.07 2.94 19.19
C PRO A 85 -6.80 3.40 17.74
N VAL A 86 -7.25 2.66 16.72
CA VAL A 86 -7.00 3.01 15.31
C VAL A 86 -7.67 4.32 14.96
N ARG A 87 -8.98 4.44 15.22
CA ARG A 87 -9.78 5.63 14.94
C ARG A 87 -9.15 6.90 15.56
N SER A 88 -8.85 6.86 16.86
CA SER A 88 -8.18 7.97 17.55
C SER A 88 -6.84 8.37 16.91
N SER A 89 -6.05 7.39 16.44
CA SER A 89 -4.75 7.67 15.80
C SER A 89 -4.92 8.36 14.44
N LEU A 90 -5.92 7.95 13.64
CA LEU A 90 -6.21 8.58 12.35
C LEU A 90 -6.75 10.00 12.54
N LEU A 91 -7.68 10.20 13.48
CA LEU A 91 -8.27 11.52 13.78
C LEU A 91 -7.21 12.54 14.22
N ALA A 92 -6.23 12.12 15.03
CA ALA A 92 -5.16 13.01 15.48
C ALA A 92 -4.29 13.54 14.33
N ALA A 93 -4.15 12.77 13.25
CA ALA A 93 -3.33 13.16 12.10
C ALA A 93 -4.10 14.05 11.10
N MET A 94 -5.43 13.97 11.08
CA MET A 94 -6.29 14.75 10.17
C MET A 94 -6.10 16.26 10.33
N GLU A 95 -6.07 16.78 11.55
CA GLU A 95 -5.93 18.23 11.79
C GLU A 95 -4.62 18.77 11.20
N SER A 96 -3.53 18.00 11.30
CA SER A 96 -2.25 18.38 10.70
C SER A 96 -2.28 18.30 9.18
N ALA A 97 -2.99 17.31 8.62
CA ALA A 97 -3.12 17.13 7.19
C ALA A 97 -3.96 18.25 6.54
N GLU A 98 -5.08 18.64 7.16
CA GLU A 98 -5.95 19.72 6.68
C GLU A 98 -5.20 21.07 6.60
N LYS A 99 -4.37 21.38 7.59
CA LYS A 99 -3.53 22.59 7.57
C LYS A 99 -2.50 22.62 6.44
N LEU A 100 -2.16 21.45 5.89
CA LEU A 100 -1.24 21.28 4.78
C LEU A 100 -1.97 21.18 3.42
N GLY A 101 -3.27 21.44 3.39
CA GLY A 101 -4.07 21.43 2.17
C GLY A 101 -4.58 20.05 1.77
N PHE A 102 -4.59 19.07 2.67
CA PHE A 102 -5.22 17.77 2.40
C PHE A 102 -6.70 17.76 2.82
N HIS A 103 -7.58 17.25 1.96
CA HIS A 103 -9.03 17.24 2.12
C HIS A 103 -9.66 15.94 1.58
N SER A 104 -10.99 15.84 1.62
CA SER A 104 -11.76 14.70 1.08
C SER A 104 -11.31 13.33 1.61
N PRO A 105 -11.42 13.09 2.93
CA PRO A 105 -10.97 11.84 3.53
C PRO A 105 -11.78 10.64 3.04
N THR A 106 -11.08 9.52 2.81
CA THR A 106 -11.67 8.20 2.56
C THR A 106 -10.97 7.18 3.44
N TYR A 107 -11.75 6.40 4.19
CA TYR A 107 -11.23 5.42 5.14
C TYR A 107 -11.29 4.02 4.53
N SER A 108 -10.33 3.18 4.87
CA SER A 108 -10.30 1.78 4.45
C SER A 108 -9.67 0.89 5.52
N VAL A 109 -10.09 -0.37 5.60
CA VAL A 109 -9.48 -1.38 6.48
C VAL A 109 -8.61 -2.32 5.65
N SER A 110 -7.39 -2.62 6.11
CA SER A 110 -6.48 -3.52 5.40
C SER A 110 -6.25 -4.81 6.17
N ASN A 111 -6.53 -5.94 5.50
CA ASN A 111 -6.21 -7.29 5.99
C ASN A 111 -4.95 -7.87 5.32
N ALA A 112 -4.11 -7.02 4.72
CA ALA A 112 -3.09 -7.38 3.71
C ALA A 112 -1.94 -8.29 4.17
N THR A 113 -1.90 -8.72 5.43
CA THR A 113 -0.77 -9.51 5.96
C THR A 113 -1.14 -10.95 6.30
N GLY A 114 -2.41 -11.34 6.26
CA GLY A 114 -2.85 -12.69 6.68
C GLY A 114 -2.61 -13.01 8.16
N ILE A 115 -1.98 -12.09 8.90
CA ILE A 115 -1.95 -12.02 10.36
C ILE A 115 -3.09 -11.08 10.73
N GLU A 116 -3.87 -11.42 11.76
CA GLU A 116 -4.92 -10.55 12.28
C GLU A 116 -4.31 -9.18 12.66
N THR A 117 -4.36 -8.27 11.70
CA THR A 117 -3.83 -6.92 11.79
C THR A 117 -5.03 -6.02 11.85
N HIS A 118 -5.38 -5.55 13.04
CA HIS A 118 -6.45 -4.57 13.15
C HIS A 118 -5.87 -3.20 12.80
N GLY A 119 -5.90 -2.87 11.50
CA GLY A 119 -5.41 -1.60 10.98
C GLY A 119 -6.41 -0.92 10.07
N GLY A 120 -6.32 0.40 10.00
CA GLY A 120 -7.09 1.25 9.12
C GLY A 120 -6.18 2.29 8.48
N ALA A 121 -6.55 2.76 7.30
CA ALA A 121 -5.91 3.87 6.66
C ALA A 121 -6.94 4.95 6.32
N ILE A 122 -6.51 6.21 6.38
CA ILE A 122 -7.23 7.35 5.81
C ILE A 122 -6.44 7.85 4.61
N ARG A 123 -7.13 8.14 3.50
CA ARG A 123 -6.55 8.78 2.32
C ARG A 123 -7.21 10.12 2.07
N MET A 124 -6.43 11.12 1.69
CA MET A 124 -6.89 12.51 1.51
C MET A 124 -6.23 13.12 0.27
N LEU A 125 -6.99 13.89 -0.52
CA LEU A 125 -6.49 14.62 -1.69
C LEU A 125 -5.79 15.90 -1.25
N HIS A 126 -4.71 16.29 -1.91
CA HIS A 126 -4.11 17.60 -1.72
C HIS A 126 -4.80 18.66 -2.60
N ASP A 127 -4.84 19.93 -2.16
CA ASP A 127 -5.46 21.07 -2.83
C ASP A 127 -4.93 21.29 -4.26
N SER A 128 -3.67 20.90 -4.54
CA SER A 128 -3.11 20.96 -5.89
C SER A 128 -3.81 20.00 -6.87
N GLY A 129 -4.48 18.98 -6.33
CA GLY A 129 -5.00 17.84 -7.05
C GLY A 129 -3.89 16.94 -7.61
N GLN A 130 -2.64 17.03 -7.18
CA GLN A 130 -1.55 16.28 -7.83
C GLN A 130 -0.96 15.15 -6.97
N CYS A 131 -1.29 15.14 -5.69
CA CYS A 131 -0.88 14.10 -4.77
C CYS A 131 -2.01 13.77 -3.79
N TYR A 132 -1.90 12.61 -3.15
CA TYR A 132 -2.74 12.24 -2.03
C TYR A 132 -1.87 11.79 -0.85
N LEU A 133 -2.40 11.96 0.36
CA LEU A 133 -1.81 11.48 1.60
C LEU A 133 -2.51 10.19 2.01
N GLN A 134 -1.75 9.19 2.42
CA GLN A 134 -2.23 8.00 3.12
C GLN A 134 -1.64 7.99 4.53
N ILE A 135 -2.49 7.83 5.55
CA ILE A 135 -2.08 7.69 6.96
C ILE A 135 -2.58 6.36 7.47
N ILE A 136 -1.70 5.57 8.09
CA ILE A 136 -1.98 4.22 8.57
C ILE A 136 -2.02 4.21 10.10
N GLY A 137 -3.09 3.65 10.65
CA GLY A 137 -3.22 3.28 12.05
C GLY A 137 -3.31 1.77 12.19
N ALA A 138 -2.53 1.16 13.07
CA ALA A 138 -2.56 -0.29 13.31
C ALA A 138 -2.40 -0.59 14.81
N THR A 139 -3.10 -1.62 15.30
CA THR A 139 -3.00 -2.06 16.70
C THR A 139 -1.97 -3.18 16.90
N SER A 140 -1.81 -4.05 15.91
CA SER A 140 -0.85 -5.15 15.95
C SER A 140 0.54 -4.67 15.52
N ALA A 141 1.55 -5.07 16.29
CA ALA A 141 2.97 -4.83 16.08
C ALA A 141 3.48 -3.37 16.21
N GLY A 142 2.62 -2.35 16.31
CA GLY A 142 2.99 -0.93 16.54
C GLY A 142 3.83 -0.26 15.43
N PHE A 143 4.44 -1.06 14.55
CA PHE A 143 5.41 -0.68 13.53
C PHE A 143 4.82 0.23 12.45
N TYR A 144 3.53 0.08 12.16
CA TYR A 144 2.82 0.87 11.15
C TYR A 144 1.92 1.96 11.75
N ARG A 145 1.96 2.16 13.07
CA ARG A 145 1.13 3.18 13.71
C ARG A 145 1.69 4.58 13.42
N GLY A 146 0.86 5.44 12.81
CA GLY A 146 1.26 6.82 12.49
C GLY A 146 2.17 6.91 11.27
N VAL A 147 2.16 5.88 10.41
CA VAL A 147 2.88 5.94 9.13
C VAL A 147 2.11 6.83 8.17
N GLU A 148 2.80 7.79 7.61
CA GLU A 148 2.31 8.77 6.64
C GLU A 148 3.05 8.57 5.32
N ALA A 149 2.32 8.58 4.21
CA ALA A 149 2.87 8.43 2.87
C ALA A 149 2.18 9.40 1.91
N ILE A 150 2.93 10.30 1.30
CA ILE A 150 2.45 11.20 0.26
C ILE A 150 2.82 10.59 -1.07
N SER A 151 1.84 10.39 -1.95
CA SER A 151 2.04 9.74 -3.25
C SER A 151 1.56 10.62 -4.40
N SER A 152 2.33 10.61 -5.49
CA SER A 152 1.99 11.23 -6.77
C SER A 152 2.13 10.19 -7.88
N ALA A 153 1.21 10.21 -8.83
CA ALA A 153 1.26 9.37 -10.02
C ALA A 153 1.69 10.21 -11.23
N THR A 154 2.38 9.59 -12.17
CA THR A 154 2.64 10.22 -13.47
C THR A 154 1.55 9.84 -14.47
N SER A 155 1.55 10.49 -15.63
CA SER A 155 0.77 10.06 -16.80
C SER A 155 1.20 8.70 -17.37
N SER A 156 2.31 8.13 -16.89
CA SER A 156 2.73 6.77 -17.18
C SER A 156 2.27 5.83 -16.05
N PRO A 157 1.53 4.75 -16.36
CA PRO A 157 0.98 3.86 -15.35
C PRO A 157 2.05 3.13 -14.51
N LEU A 158 3.29 3.10 -14.99
CA LEU A 158 4.43 2.43 -14.34
C LEU A 158 5.20 3.31 -13.36
N GLU A 159 4.81 4.56 -13.10
CA GLU A 159 5.58 5.43 -12.24
C GLU A 159 4.73 6.15 -11.19
N ILE A 160 4.88 5.66 -9.96
CA ILE A 160 4.32 6.27 -8.75
C ILE A 160 5.47 6.66 -7.84
N LEU A 161 5.46 7.91 -7.40
CA LEU A 161 6.45 8.46 -6.48
C LEU A 161 5.81 8.57 -5.11
N THR A 162 6.48 8.05 -4.08
CA THR A 162 5.99 8.12 -2.70
C THR A 162 7.07 8.59 -1.75
N THR A 163 6.73 9.54 -0.89
CA THR A 163 7.58 9.99 0.22
C THR A 163 6.91 9.61 1.53
N THR A 164 7.61 8.87 2.39
CA THR A 164 7.02 8.32 3.63
C THR A 164 7.93 8.44 4.84
N ASN A 165 7.35 8.59 6.03
CA ASN A 165 8.05 8.42 7.31
C ASN A 165 8.09 6.96 7.79
N GLY A 166 7.47 6.05 7.02
CA GLY A 166 7.37 4.65 7.37
C GLY A 166 8.70 3.92 7.30
N PRO A 167 8.85 2.86 8.10
CA PRO A 167 10.00 1.97 7.99
C PRO A 167 10.01 1.22 6.63
N PRO A 168 11.12 0.57 6.27
CA PRO A 168 11.17 -0.26 5.07
C PRO A 168 10.06 -1.34 5.07
N SER A 169 9.46 -1.62 3.90
CA SER A 169 8.36 -2.58 3.71
C SER A 169 8.60 -3.45 2.48
N TYR A 170 8.21 -4.73 2.58
CA TYR A 170 8.34 -5.79 1.55
C TYR A 170 7.44 -5.55 0.33
N ASN A 171 6.44 -4.66 0.45
CA ASN A 171 5.30 -4.59 -0.46
C ASN A 171 5.34 -3.39 -1.41
N VAL A 172 6.52 -2.91 -1.81
CA VAL A 172 6.61 -1.86 -2.83
C VAL A 172 6.34 -2.50 -4.20
N PRO A 173 5.26 -2.12 -4.92
CA PRO A 173 4.98 -2.63 -6.26
C PRO A 173 6.09 -2.26 -7.25
N VAL A 174 6.25 -3.07 -8.29
CA VAL A 174 7.08 -2.70 -9.44
C VAL A 174 6.56 -1.39 -10.03
N GLY A 175 7.45 -0.44 -10.31
CA GLY A 175 7.08 0.90 -10.81
C GLY A 175 6.86 1.96 -9.72
N MET A 176 6.86 1.59 -8.44
CA MET A 176 6.79 2.55 -7.34
C MET A 176 8.20 2.93 -6.86
N THR A 177 8.53 4.21 -6.92
CA THR A 177 9.74 4.75 -6.31
C THR A 177 9.40 5.33 -4.95
N MET A 178 10.07 4.87 -3.90
CA MET A 178 9.78 5.30 -2.53
C MET A 178 10.98 5.95 -1.85
N GLN A 179 10.84 7.24 -1.51
CA GLN A 179 11.76 7.98 -0.65
C GLN A 179 11.31 7.84 0.81
N ARG A 180 12.25 7.46 1.69
CA ARG A 180 11.95 7.24 3.11
C ARG A 180 12.70 8.25 3.97
N LEU A 181 11.96 8.92 4.85
CA LEU A 181 12.45 9.89 5.82
C LEU A 181 11.94 9.47 7.20
N VAL A 182 12.49 8.37 7.72
CA VAL A 182 11.95 7.68 8.90
C VAL A 182 11.85 8.63 10.10
N GLY A 183 10.67 8.65 10.75
CA GLY A 183 10.39 9.48 11.93
C GLY A 183 10.27 10.98 11.64
N THR A 184 10.23 11.39 10.37
CA THR A 184 10.09 12.79 9.98
C THR A 184 8.63 13.24 10.02
N PRO A 185 8.32 14.48 10.45
CA PRO A 185 6.95 15.00 10.46
C PRO A 185 6.35 15.18 9.05
N LEU A 186 5.00 15.09 8.96
CA LEU A 186 4.24 15.24 7.71
C LEU A 186 4.60 16.49 6.88
N ALA A 187 4.76 17.65 7.52
CA ALA A 187 5.09 18.89 6.81
C ALA A 187 6.42 18.78 6.05
N THR A 188 7.45 18.20 6.68
CA THR A 188 8.75 17.97 6.04
C THR A 188 8.68 16.89 4.96
N LEU A 189 7.82 15.88 5.12
CA LEU A 189 7.54 14.91 4.05
C LEU A 189 6.97 15.63 2.82
N LEU A 190 5.99 16.52 3.03
CA LEU A 190 5.34 17.27 1.95
C LEU A 190 6.33 18.18 1.23
N GLU A 191 7.13 18.95 1.97
CA GLU A 191 8.18 19.80 1.39
C GLU A 191 9.15 18.98 0.52
N LYS A 192 9.60 17.82 1.02
CA LYS A 192 10.51 16.94 0.28
C LYS A 192 9.86 16.31 -0.93
N HIS A 193 8.60 15.90 -0.80
CA HIS A 193 7.82 15.38 -1.91
C HIS A 193 7.61 16.45 -2.99
N GLN A 194 7.32 17.70 -2.60
CA GLN A 194 7.18 18.83 -3.52
C GLN A 194 8.50 19.21 -4.21
N GLN A 195 9.63 19.07 -3.52
CA GLN A 195 10.95 19.24 -4.15
C GLN A 195 11.17 18.21 -5.27
N LEU A 196 10.79 16.95 -5.05
CA LEU A 196 10.85 15.91 -6.09
C LEU A 196 9.79 16.12 -7.18
N PHE A 197 8.62 16.63 -6.81
CA PHE A 197 7.50 16.96 -7.71
C PHE A 197 7.89 18.04 -8.72
N GLY A 198 8.54 19.12 -8.25
CA GLY A 198 8.91 20.27 -9.08
C GLY A 198 9.89 19.97 -10.22
N GLU A 199 10.50 18.79 -10.20
CA GLU A 199 11.40 18.30 -11.24
C GLU A 199 10.67 17.52 -12.36
N ARG A 200 9.37 17.24 -12.20
CA ARG A 200 8.61 16.33 -13.08
C ARG A 200 7.50 17.07 -13.83
N GLU A 201 7.54 17.02 -15.15
CA GLU A 201 6.57 17.72 -16.02
C GLU A 201 5.29 16.91 -16.32
N ASN A 202 5.28 15.61 -16.03
CA ASN A 202 4.26 14.67 -16.51
C ASN A 202 3.35 14.12 -15.40
N LEU A 203 3.18 14.86 -14.31
CA LEU A 203 2.41 14.41 -13.14
C LEU A 203 0.90 14.50 -13.37
N MET A 204 0.20 13.46 -12.92
CA MET A 204 -1.25 13.35 -13.03
C MET A 204 -1.93 14.33 -12.07
N ARG A 205 -3.08 14.85 -12.50
CA ARG A 205 -4.01 15.56 -11.62
C ARG A 205 -5.17 14.63 -11.26
N PHE A 206 -5.33 14.35 -9.98
CA PHE A 206 -6.48 13.74 -9.34
C PHE A 206 -7.59 14.77 -9.17
N GLU A 207 -8.74 14.51 -9.79
CA GLU A 207 -9.96 15.30 -9.61
C GLU A 207 -10.83 14.73 -8.48
N SER A 208 -10.65 13.45 -8.15
CA SER A 208 -11.42 12.76 -7.13
C SER A 208 -10.67 11.58 -6.50
N MET A 209 -11.23 11.04 -5.41
CA MET A 209 -10.75 9.78 -4.84
C MET A 209 -10.98 8.56 -5.75
N ALA A 210 -11.81 8.68 -6.80
CA ALA A 210 -11.93 7.64 -7.81
C ALA A 210 -10.66 7.55 -8.68
N ASP A 211 -10.03 8.69 -9.01
CA ASP A 211 -8.75 8.70 -9.74
C ASP A 211 -7.63 8.06 -8.91
N VAL A 212 -7.60 8.40 -7.61
CA VAL A 212 -6.68 7.78 -6.65
C VAL A 212 -6.93 6.27 -6.55
N GLY A 213 -8.21 5.87 -6.51
CA GLY A 213 -8.61 4.47 -6.51
C GLY A 213 -8.06 3.70 -7.71
N ALA A 214 -8.17 4.25 -8.93
CA ALA A 214 -7.63 3.62 -10.13
C ALA A 214 -6.11 3.40 -10.07
N VAL A 215 -5.37 4.38 -9.52
CA VAL A 215 -3.91 4.24 -9.31
C VAL A 215 -3.60 3.13 -8.30
N ILE A 216 -4.34 3.09 -7.18
CA ILE A 216 -4.17 2.07 -6.13
C ILE A 216 -4.47 0.67 -6.68
N ASP A 217 -5.58 0.52 -7.42
CA ASP A 217 -6.01 -0.74 -8.01
C ASP A 217 -4.97 -1.26 -9.00
N HIS A 218 -4.49 -0.38 -9.88
CA HIS A 218 -3.44 -0.73 -10.82
C HIS A 218 -2.16 -1.18 -10.10
N SER A 219 -1.75 -0.46 -9.07
CA SER A 219 -0.58 -0.81 -8.25
C SER A 219 -0.73 -2.15 -7.55
N SER A 220 -1.93 -2.45 -7.05
CA SER A 220 -2.28 -3.70 -6.38
C SER A 220 -2.19 -4.88 -7.36
N ILE A 221 -2.71 -4.72 -8.59
CA ILE A 221 -2.61 -5.72 -9.65
C ILE A 221 -1.15 -6.00 -10.01
N LEU A 222 -0.35 -4.95 -10.26
CA LEU A 222 1.08 -5.10 -10.58
C LEU A 222 1.84 -5.78 -9.45
N PHE A 223 1.54 -5.43 -8.20
CA PHE A 223 2.12 -6.07 -7.03
C PHE A 223 1.78 -7.56 -6.98
N HIS A 224 0.51 -7.94 -7.09
CA HIS A 224 0.11 -9.34 -7.06
C HIS A 224 0.69 -10.14 -8.22
N ALA A 225 0.70 -9.58 -9.43
CA ALA A 225 1.30 -10.21 -10.60
C ALA A 225 2.80 -10.51 -10.37
N ASP A 226 3.59 -9.55 -9.87
CA ASP A 226 5.01 -9.76 -9.50
C ASP A 226 5.15 -10.91 -8.49
N LYS A 227 4.32 -10.92 -7.44
CA LYS A 227 4.42 -11.96 -6.40
C LYS A 227 4.04 -13.35 -6.89
N VAL A 228 3.05 -13.45 -7.78
CA VAL A 228 2.66 -14.72 -8.41
C VAL A 228 3.76 -15.20 -9.35
N GLU A 229 4.29 -14.34 -10.22
CA GLU A 229 5.38 -14.68 -11.15
C GLU A 229 6.63 -15.20 -10.40
N ARG A 230 6.93 -14.58 -9.25
CA ARG A 230 8.05 -14.97 -8.40
C ARG A 230 7.79 -16.22 -7.56
N GLY A 231 6.58 -16.78 -7.60
CA GLY A 231 6.16 -17.93 -6.80
C GLY A 231 6.09 -17.64 -5.30
N ILE A 232 5.92 -16.37 -4.91
CA ILE A 232 5.71 -15.95 -3.52
C ILE A 232 4.22 -16.06 -3.16
N PHE A 233 3.32 -15.72 -4.08
CA PHE A 233 1.89 -15.97 -3.95
C PHE A 233 1.53 -17.18 -4.78
N VAL A 234 1.03 -18.22 -4.12
CA VAL A 234 0.61 -19.47 -4.74
C VAL A 234 -0.90 -19.58 -4.56
N GLU A 235 -1.64 -19.64 -5.66
CA GLU A 235 -3.09 -19.79 -5.63
C GLU A 235 -3.49 -21.04 -4.85
N VAL A 236 -4.40 -20.88 -3.89
CA VAL A 236 -4.99 -21.97 -3.10
C VAL A 236 -6.06 -22.61 -3.95
N ARG A 237 -5.94 -23.91 -4.20
CA ARG A 237 -6.96 -24.68 -4.91
C ARG A 237 -7.94 -25.29 -3.90
N ASP A 238 -9.18 -25.50 -4.31
CA ASP A 238 -10.22 -26.09 -3.43
C ASP A 238 -9.84 -27.49 -2.89
N ASP A 239 -8.85 -28.14 -3.52
CA ASP A 239 -8.34 -29.46 -3.16
C ASP A 239 -7.10 -29.42 -2.24
N ASP A 240 -6.59 -28.23 -1.90
CA ASP A 240 -5.42 -28.13 -1.03
C ASP A 240 -5.78 -28.64 0.37
N PRO A 241 -5.07 -29.66 0.89
CA PRO A 241 -5.36 -30.22 2.20
C PRO A 241 -5.20 -29.10 3.23
N ALA A 242 -6.32 -28.84 3.92
CA ALA A 242 -6.56 -27.82 4.92
C ALA A 242 -5.31 -27.14 5.50
N VAL A 243 -5.28 -25.81 5.34
CA VAL A 243 -4.69 -24.88 6.32
C VAL A 243 -5.15 -25.27 7.72
#